data_AF-A0A6V7Q7S6-F1
#
_entry.id   AF-A0A6V7Q7S6-F1
#
_cell.length_a   1.000
_cell.length_b   1.000
_cell.length_c   1.000
_cell.angle_alpha   90.00
_cell.angle_beta   90.00
_cell.angle_gamma   90.00
#
_symmetry.space_group_name_H-M   'P 1'
#
loop_
_entity.id
_entity.type
_entity.pdbx_description
1 polymer ?
#
loop_
_entity_poly.entity_id
_entity_poly.type
_entity_poly.pdbx_seq_one_letter_code
_entity_poly.pdbx_strand_id
1 'polypeptide(L)'
;MAAWEALDAFLAGTSKAFVTPIAIFVQIQGCVICLTLAVGWCFAAFVRNRVIRRMKHNIEGGNPFTFICEDINDLEHSAQLNLPRVSVVMPLKGFGEHNLQNWRSQITSLYGGPVEFIFVVESTDDPAYNAVSLLISEFKDNIDAKVVIAGLSTTCSQKIHNQLVGVERMHKDSKYVLFLDDDVRLHPGSIGALTAEMEKNPEIFIQTGYPLDLPSGSLGSYCIYEYHMPCSMGFATGGKTFFLWGGCMMMHAEDFRKDLYGIVSGLQDGGYSDDMTLAAIAGQYKRLISSPPVAVFPHPLASDLSFSRYWNYLRKQTFVLESYVSRVNWLMNRALFSSHCYLSWGFVWPYFMAMIHVATALRAPYSERLSTEVSDSSCGLLLAGCLLVCTLIELTSMWNLTKVEIQLCNILSPEGPRVSLGSYNWDL
;
A
#
# COMPACT_ATOMS: atom_id res chain seq x y z
N MET A 1 12.42 -48.48 11.19
CA MET A 1 11.77 -48.67 12.51
C MET A 1 12.28 -47.63 13.51
N ALA A 2 13.56 -47.62 13.88
CA ALA A 2 14.11 -46.62 14.83
C ALA A 2 13.88 -45.13 14.45
N ALA A 3 13.99 -44.77 13.16
CA ALA A 3 13.72 -43.40 12.70
C ALA A 3 12.23 -43.00 12.82
N TRP A 4 11.32 -43.96 12.62
CA TRP A 4 9.88 -43.73 12.77
C TRP A 4 9.47 -43.65 14.24
N GLU A 5 10.05 -44.47 15.10
CA GLU A 5 9.84 -44.40 16.55
C GLU A 5 10.35 -43.08 17.15
N ALA A 6 11.50 -42.58 16.69
CA ALA A 6 12.03 -41.28 17.09
C ALA A 6 11.12 -40.13 16.65
N LEU A 7 10.60 -40.18 15.42
CA LEU A 7 9.63 -39.21 14.90
C LEU A 7 8.33 -39.24 15.72
N ASP A 8 7.79 -40.43 15.99
CA ASP A 8 6.54 -40.57 16.76
C ASP A 8 6.70 -40.09 18.20
N ALA A 9 7.86 -40.35 18.83
CA ALA A 9 8.18 -39.81 20.14
C ALA A 9 8.24 -38.27 20.12
N PHE A 10 8.86 -37.69 19.10
CA PHE A 10 8.93 -36.25 18.92
C PHE A 10 7.55 -35.62 18.71
N LEU A 11 6.73 -36.19 17.82
CA LEU A 11 5.37 -35.72 17.54
C LEU A 11 4.48 -35.79 18.79
N ALA A 12 4.52 -36.91 19.52
CA ALA A 12 3.79 -37.07 20.78
C ALA A 12 4.18 -36.00 21.82
N GLY A 13 5.48 -35.85 22.08
CA GLY A 13 5.98 -34.88 23.06
C GLY A 13 5.68 -33.43 22.67
N THR A 14 5.83 -33.10 21.38
CA THR A 14 5.60 -31.74 20.88
C THR A 14 4.12 -31.39 20.84
N SER A 15 3.26 -32.31 20.37
CA SER A 15 1.80 -32.13 20.40
C SER A 15 1.30 -31.89 21.83
N LYS A 16 1.83 -32.64 22.80
CA LYS A 16 1.52 -32.46 24.23
C LYS A 16 1.98 -31.11 24.78
N ALA A 17 3.17 -30.65 24.39
CA ALA A 17 3.65 -29.32 24.77
C ALA A 17 2.76 -28.20 24.19
N PHE A 18 2.18 -28.42 23.01
CA PHE A 18 1.32 -27.45 22.32
C PHE A 18 -0.11 -27.36 22.85
N VAL A 19 -0.48 -28.19 23.82
CA VAL A 19 -1.73 -28.05 24.59
C VAL A 19 -1.52 -27.46 25.98
N THR A 20 -0.34 -26.90 26.27
CA THR A 20 -0.12 -26.14 27.51
C THR A 20 -0.89 -24.80 27.49
N PRO A 21 -1.22 -24.19 28.64
CA PRO A 21 -1.97 -22.93 28.67
C PRO A 21 -1.36 -21.79 27.84
N ILE A 22 -0.02 -21.69 27.83
CA ILE A 22 0.71 -20.69 27.03
C ILE A 22 0.58 -21.01 25.53
N ALA A 23 0.71 -22.27 25.13
CA ALA A 23 0.55 -22.66 23.74
C ALA A 23 -0.89 -22.46 23.23
N ILE A 24 -1.89 -22.80 24.04
CA ILE A 24 -3.30 -22.54 23.76
C ILE A 24 -3.53 -21.04 23.58
N PHE A 25 -2.96 -20.20 24.44
CA PHE A 25 -3.04 -18.74 24.31
C PHE A 25 -2.51 -18.26 22.95
N VAL A 26 -1.35 -18.75 22.51
CA VAL A 26 -0.78 -18.38 21.21
C VAL A 26 -1.65 -18.87 20.05
N GLN A 27 -2.21 -20.08 20.13
CA GLN A 27 -3.13 -20.59 19.10
C GLN A 27 -4.41 -19.76 19.00
N ILE A 28 -5.01 -19.39 20.14
CA ILE A 28 -6.18 -18.50 20.18
C ILE A 28 -5.83 -17.13 19.61
N GLN A 29 -4.65 -16.60 19.94
CA GLN A 29 -4.18 -15.34 19.39
C GLN A 29 -4.13 -15.36 17.86
N GLY A 30 -3.65 -16.44 17.24
CA GLY A 30 -3.68 -16.61 15.78
C GLY A 30 -5.09 -16.50 15.20
N CYS A 31 -6.05 -17.22 15.77
CA CYS A 31 -7.45 -17.13 15.36
C CYS A 31 -8.01 -15.71 15.47
N VAL A 32 -7.70 -15.01 16.57
CA VAL A 32 -8.12 -13.61 16.78
C VAL A 32 -7.50 -12.68 15.74
N ILE A 33 -6.22 -12.87 15.39
CA ILE A 33 -5.56 -12.10 14.33
C ILE A 33 -6.27 -12.32 12.99
N CYS A 34 -6.48 -13.58 12.57
CA CYS A 34 -7.18 -13.92 11.32
C CYS A 34 -8.56 -13.25 11.26
N LEU A 35 -9.36 -13.37 12.32
CA LEU A 35 -10.71 -12.78 12.36
C LEU A 35 -10.69 -11.25 12.34
N THR A 36 -9.69 -10.63 12.99
CA THR A 36 -9.53 -9.17 12.98
C THR A 36 -9.20 -8.67 11.57
N LEU A 37 -8.27 -9.34 10.87
CA LEU A 37 -7.95 -9.05 9.47
C LEU A 37 -9.18 -9.24 8.58
N ALA A 38 -9.89 -10.35 8.73
CA ALA A 38 -11.08 -10.66 7.95
C ALA A 38 -12.18 -9.59 8.10
N VAL A 39 -12.43 -9.11 9.32
CA VAL A 39 -13.40 -8.05 9.60
C VAL A 39 -12.96 -6.73 8.98
N GLY A 40 -11.68 -6.36 9.15
CA GLY A 40 -11.16 -5.12 8.59
C GLY A 40 -11.22 -5.09 7.07
N TRP A 41 -10.87 -6.20 6.39
CA TRP A 41 -11.00 -6.31 4.93
C TRP A 41 -12.46 -6.34 4.47
N CYS A 42 -13.37 -6.96 5.23
CA CYS A 42 -14.81 -6.85 4.96
C CYS A 42 -15.31 -5.40 5.01
N PHE A 43 -14.88 -4.62 6.00
CA PHE A 43 -15.24 -3.21 6.11
C PHE A 43 -14.64 -2.39 4.97
N ALA A 44 -13.37 -2.61 4.65
CA ALA A 44 -12.69 -1.99 3.50
C ALA A 44 -13.44 -2.28 2.18
N ALA A 45 -13.84 -3.53 1.98
CA ALA A 45 -14.60 -3.95 0.80
C ALA A 45 -15.99 -3.30 0.77
N PHE A 46 -16.64 -3.14 1.93
CA PHE A 46 -17.92 -2.46 2.04
C PHE A 46 -17.82 -0.99 1.63
N VAL A 47 -16.82 -0.25 2.12
CA VAL A 47 -16.58 1.16 1.78
C VAL A 47 -16.40 1.32 0.26
N ARG A 48 -15.53 0.51 -0.35
CA ARG A 48 -15.27 0.59 -1.80
C ARG A 48 -16.45 0.12 -2.64
N ASN A 49 -17.19 -0.90 -2.21
CA ASN A 49 -18.41 -1.33 -2.88
C ASN A 49 -19.48 -0.23 -2.89
N ARG A 50 -19.58 0.57 -1.83
CA ARG A 50 -20.50 1.71 -1.79
C ARG A 50 -20.15 2.73 -2.88
N VAL A 51 -18.87 3.00 -3.09
CA VAL A 51 -18.37 3.87 -4.16
C VAL A 51 -18.68 3.29 -5.53
N ILE A 52 -18.39 2.00 -5.77
CA ILE A 52 -18.73 1.32 -7.02
C ILE A 52 -20.23 1.40 -7.33
N ARG A 53 -21.10 1.15 -6.33
CA ARG A 53 -22.55 1.24 -6.51
C ARG A 53 -22.99 2.66 -6.87
N ARG A 54 -22.42 3.68 -6.22
CA ARG A 54 -22.68 5.09 -6.55
C ARG A 54 -22.25 5.41 -7.98
N MET A 55 -21.05 5.01 -8.38
CA MET A 55 -20.55 5.24 -9.74
C MET A 55 -21.45 4.59 -10.79
N LYS A 56 -21.86 3.33 -10.57
CA LYS A 56 -22.82 2.65 -11.45
C LYS A 56 -24.16 3.37 -11.55
N HIS A 57 -24.69 3.81 -10.41
CA HIS A 57 -25.93 4.58 -10.38
C HIS A 57 -25.81 5.90 -11.16
N ASN A 58 -24.68 6.60 -11.04
CA ASN A 58 -24.43 7.83 -11.81
C ASN A 58 -24.36 7.56 -13.32
N ILE A 59 -23.74 6.44 -13.73
CA ILE A 59 -23.70 6.02 -15.15
C ILE A 59 -25.13 5.76 -15.67
N GLU A 60 -25.93 5.00 -14.92
CA GLU A 60 -27.34 4.74 -15.26
C GLU A 60 -28.18 6.02 -15.28
N GLY A 61 -27.84 6.98 -14.42
CA GLY A 61 -28.44 8.32 -14.36
C GLY A 61 -27.97 9.31 -15.43
N GLY A 62 -27.11 8.88 -16.37
CA GLY A 62 -26.67 9.68 -17.51
C GLY A 62 -25.32 10.39 -17.35
N ASN A 63 -24.55 10.11 -16.29
CA ASN A 63 -23.17 10.58 -16.14
C ASN A 63 -22.15 9.47 -16.53
N PRO A 64 -21.75 9.36 -17.81
CA PRO A 64 -20.73 8.40 -18.24
C PRO A 64 -19.32 8.75 -17.73
N PHE A 65 -19.10 9.98 -17.25
CA PHE A 65 -17.80 10.51 -16.80
C PHE A 65 -17.61 10.40 -15.28
N THR A 66 -18.36 9.52 -14.61
CA THR A 66 -18.25 9.28 -13.16
C THR A 66 -16.84 8.92 -12.67
N PHE A 67 -15.98 8.44 -13.57
CA PHE A 67 -14.57 8.14 -13.30
C PHE A 67 -13.67 9.39 -13.25
N ILE A 68 -14.18 10.54 -13.67
CA ILE A 68 -13.54 11.86 -13.63
C ILE A 68 -14.13 12.70 -12.49
N CYS A 69 -15.46 12.82 -12.44
CA CYS A 69 -16.17 13.64 -11.46
C CYS A 69 -17.52 13.01 -11.05
N GLU A 70 -17.95 13.23 -9.80
CA GLU A 70 -19.22 12.69 -9.31
C GLU A 70 -20.43 13.38 -9.97
N ASP A 71 -20.41 14.71 -10.10
CA ASP A 71 -21.42 15.51 -10.80
C ASP A 71 -20.92 15.89 -12.19
N ILE A 72 -21.70 15.60 -13.23
CA ILE A 72 -21.34 15.91 -14.62
C ILE A 72 -21.28 17.43 -14.87
N ASN A 73 -22.02 18.23 -14.10
CA ASN A 73 -22.00 19.68 -14.21
C ASN A 73 -20.66 20.27 -13.75
N ASP A 74 -19.86 19.52 -12.99
CA ASP A 74 -18.50 19.95 -12.64
C ASP A 74 -17.63 20.10 -13.89
N LEU A 75 -17.96 19.44 -15.01
CA LEU A 75 -17.26 19.59 -16.29
C LEU A 75 -17.62 20.88 -17.05
N GLU A 76 -18.58 21.66 -16.58
CA GLU A 76 -18.91 22.96 -17.17
C GLU A 76 -17.71 23.91 -17.10
N HIS A 77 -17.57 24.74 -18.14
CA HIS A 77 -16.45 25.70 -18.23
C HIS A 77 -16.35 26.62 -17.00
N SER A 78 -17.49 27.05 -16.45
CA SER A 78 -17.58 27.88 -15.25
C SER A 78 -16.98 27.20 -14.02
N ALA A 79 -17.19 25.89 -13.85
CA ALA A 79 -16.62 25.11 -12.76
C ALA A 79 -15.12 24.87 -12.99
N GLN A 80 -14.74 24.47 -14.21
CA GLN A 80 -13.34 24.18 -14.57
C GLN A 80 -12.41 25.39 -14.45
N LEU A 81 -12.90 26.60 -14.76
CA LEU A 81 -12.13 27.85 -14.59
C LEU A 81 -11.74 28.14 -13.14
N ASN A 82 -12.50 27.64 -12.16
CA ASN A 82 -12.23 27.86 -10.74
C ASN A 82 -11.33 26.78 -10.13
N LEU A 83 -10.94 25.76 -10.92
CA LEU A 83 -10.08 24.71 -10.41
C LEU A 83 -8.67 25.23 -10.11
N PRO A 84 -8.11 24.87 -8.95
CA PRO A 84 -6.82 25.38 -8.53
C PRO A 84 -5.67 24.78 -9.36
N ARG A 85 -4.55 25.49 -9.42
CA ARG A 85 -3.35 24.94 -10.03
C ARG A 85 -2.72 23.86 -9.15
N VAL A 86 -2.30 22.76 -9.78
CA VAL A 86 -1.59 21.64 -9.14
C VAL A 86 -0.22 21.46 -9.78
N SER A 87 0.84 21.37 -8.96
CA SER A 87 2.17 20.94 -9.43
C SER A 87 2.38 19.48 -9.07
N VAL A 88 2.69 18.65 -10.06
CA VAL A 88 3.01 17.23 -9.85
C VAL A 88 4.51 17.05 -9.82
N VAL A 89 5.06 16.58 -8.71
CA VAL A 89 6.50 16.35 -8.52
C VAL A 89 6.77 14.84 -8.52
N MET A 90 7.58 14.39 -9.48
CA MET A 90 7.93 12.98 -9.66
C MET A 90 9.43 12.78 -9.48
N PRO A 91 9.89 12.35 -8.28
CA PRO A 91 11.28 11.97 -8.07
C PRO A 91 11.57 10.66 -8.82
N LEU A 92 12.50 10.70 -9.78
CA LEU A 92 12.86 9.54 -10.60
C LEU A 92 14.24 8.98 -10.22
N LYS A 93 14.41 7.66 -10.36
CA LYS A 93 15.72 7.00 -10.28
C LYS A 93 15.77 5.73 -11.14
N GLY A 94 16.62 5.74 -12.16
CA GLY A 94 16.77 4.60 -13.07
C GLY A 94 15.60 4.43 -14.04
N PHE A 95 15.56 3.31 -14.75
CA PHE A 95 14.53 3.03 -15.74
C PHE A 95 14.21 1.53 -15.78
N GLY A 96 13.01 1.18 -15.33
CA GLY A 96 12.46 -0.16 -15.28
C GLY A 96 11.38 -0.42 -16.33
N GLU A 97 10.92 -1.67 -16.39
CA GLU A 97 10.03 -2.19 -17.44
C GLU A 97 8.71 -1.43 -17.59
N HIS A 98 8.12 -0.99 -16.47
CA HIS A 98 6.79 -0.37 -16.45
C HIS A 98 6.80 1.16 -16.36
N ASN A 99 7.97 1.79 -16.16
CA ASN A 99 8.07 3.24 -15.90
C ASN A 99 7.45 4.08 -17.01
N LEU A 100 7.73 3.81 -18.29
CA LEU A 100 7.20 4.62 -19.39
C LEU A 100 5.67 4.62 -19.45
N GLN A 101 5.04 3.46 -19.18
CA GLN A 101 3.58 3.36 -19.15
C GLN A 101 2.99 4.09 -17.94
N ASN A 102 3.65 3.99 -16.78
CA ASN A 102 3.25 4.71 -15.58
C ASN A 102 3.34 6.23 -15.78
N TRP A 103 4.48 6.73 -16.27
CA TRP A 103 4.68 8.15 -16.55
C TRP A 103 3.68 8.69 -17.58
N ARG A 104 3.37 7.91 -18.63
CA ARG A 104 2.29 8.24 -19.57
C ARG A 104 0.96 8.40 -18.84
N SER A 105 0.58 7.45 -17.98
CA SER A 105 -0.67 7.55 -17.21
C SER A 105 -0.71 8.76 -16.27
N GLN A 106 0.45 9.19 -15.76
CA GLN A 106 0.57 10.34 -14.87
C GLN A 106 0.38 11.66 -15.61
N ILE A 107 0.96 11.82 -16.81
CA ILE A 107 0.89 13.07 -17.58
C ILE A 107 -0.39 13.21 -18.42
N THR A 108 -1.10 12.12 -18.72
CA THR A 108 -2.38 12.14 -19.46
C THR A 108 -3.60 12.25 -18.54
N SER A 109 -3.52 13.07 -17.49
CA SER A 109 -4.65 13.30 -16.59
C SER A 109 -5.78 14.06 -17.29
N LEU A 110 -7.03 13.81 -16.88
CA LEU A 110 -8.23 14.54 -17.31
C LEU A 110 -8.64 15.64 -16.31
N TYR A 111 -7.71 16.09 -15.47
CA TYR A 111 -7.93 17.27 -14.64
C TYR A 111 -7.99 18.53 -15.52
N GLY A 112 -9.11 19.27 -15.49
CA GLY A 112 -9.27 20.45 -16.34
C GLY A 112 -8.76 21.77 -15.74
N GLY A 113 -8.24 21.74 -14.51
CA GLY A 113 -7.50 22.88 -13.95
C GLY A 113 -6.05 22.93 -14.45
N PRO A 114 -5.31 24.03 -14.20
CA PRO A 114 -3.91 24.14 -14.61
C PRO A 114 -3.04 23.10 -13.88
N VAL A 115 -2.29 22.31 -14.64
CA VAL A 115 -1.37 21.30 -14.09
C VAL A 115 0.00 21.45 -14.74
N GLU A 116 1.06 21.34 -13.94
CA GLU A 116 2.43 21.16 -14.44
C GLU A 116 3.02 19.86 -13.91
N PHE A 117 3.92 19.24 -14.67
CA PHE A 117 4.60 18.01 -14.34
C PHE A 117 6.12 18.25 -14.22
N ILE A 118 6.67 17.99 -13.04
CA ILE A 118 8.07 18.24 -12.71
C ILE A 118 8.74 16.90 -12.44
N PHE A 119 9.45 16.40 -13.44
CA PHE A 119 10.25 15.19 -13.30
C PHE A 119 11.61 15.55 -12.75
N VAL A 120 12.00 14.95 -11.62
CA VAL A 120 13.22 15.33 -10.93
C VAL A 120 14.19 14.15 -10.89
N VAL A 121 15.37 14.33 -11.47
CA VAL A 121 16.45 13.34 -11.47
C VAL A 121 17.67 13.89 -10.74
N GLU A 122 18.53 12.99 -10.27
CA GLU A 122 19.80 13.36 -9.64
C GLU A 122 20.75 14.05 -10.63
N SER A 123 20.89 13.49 -11.84
CA SER A 123 21.81 13.96 -12.87
C SER A 123 21.29 13.61 -14.28
N THR A 124 21.92 14.17 -15.32
CA THR A 124 21.64 13.80 -16.72
C THR A 124 22.11 12.38 -17.08
N ASP A 125 22.98 11.79 -16.25
CA ASP A 125 23.47 10.42 -16.43
C ASP A 125 22.48 9.38 -15.90
N ASP A 126 21.44 9.82 -15.18
CA ASP A 126 20.40 8.92 -14.72
C ASP A 126 19.63 8.33 -15.93
N PRO A 127 19.45 7.01 -16.01
CA PRO A 127 18.71 6.39 -17.12
C PRO A 127 17.30 6.97 -17.32
N ALA A 128 16.66 7.48 -16.25
CA ALA A 128 15.35 8.12 -16.34
C ALA A 128 15.36 9.38 -17.21
N TYR A 129 16.46 10.14 -17.22
CA TYR A 129 16.55 11.47 -17.84
C TYR A 129 16.23 11.43 -19.35
N ASN A 130 16.89 10.52 -20.07
CA ASN A 130 16.69 10.38 -21.52
C ASN A 130 15.28 9.87 -21.84
N ALA A 131 14.80 8.88 -21.08
CA ALA A 131 13.48 8.30 -21.30
C ALA A 131 12.36 9.33 -21.08
N VAL A 132 12.43 10.12 -20.01
CA VAL A 132 11.42 11.14 -19.71
C VAL A 132 11.50 12.33 -20.65
N SER A 133 12.70 12.71 -21.09
CA SER A 133 12.89 13.79 -22.07
C SER A 133 12.29 13.43 -23.43
N LEU A 134 12.45 12.17 -23.87
CA LEU A 134 11.78 11.64 -25.06
C LEU A 134 10.27 11.64 -24.87
N LEU A 135 9.78 11.15 -23.73
CA LEU A 135 8.34 11.15 -23.42
C LEU A 135 7.73 12.55 -23.51
N ILE A 136 8.34 13.56 -22.88
CA ILE A 136 7.85 14.95 -22.94
C ILE A 136 7.83 15.44 -24.38
N SER A 137 8.87 15.14 -25.17
CA SER A 137 8.93 15.56 -26.58
C SER A 137 7.83 14.95 -27.47
N GLU A 138 7.33 13.75 -27.14
CA GLU A 138 6.20 13.11 -27.85
C GLU A 138 4.91 13.91 -27.67
N PHE A 139 4.70 14.50 -26.49
CA PHE A 139 3.50 15.27 -26.16
C PHE A 139 3.60 16.75 -26.57
N LYS A 140 4.80 17.25 -26.92
CA LYS A 140 5.03 18.63 -27.38
C LYS A 140 4.41 19.65 -26.41
N ASP A 141 3.69 20.64 -26.94
CA ASP A 141 3.04 21.70 -26.18
C ASP A 141 1.67 21.29 -25.59
N ASN A 142 1.27 20.02 -25.70
CA ASN A 142 0.00 19.54 -25.13
C ASN A 142 0.04 19.39 -23.60
N ILE A 143 1.23 19.35 -23.01
CA ILE A 143 1.44 19.23 -21.57
C ILE A 143 2.43 20.29 -21.09
N ASP A 144 2.23 20.81 -19.88
CA ASP A 144 3.23 21.63 -19.19
C ASP A 144 4.12 20.68 -18.37
N ALA A 145 5.25 20.27 -18.95
CA ALA A 145 6.16 19.32 -18.32
C ALA A 145 7.62 19.73 -18.46
N LYS A 146 8.41 19.50 -17.42
CA LYS A 146 9.84 19.82 -17.39
C LYS A 146 10.65 18.79 -16.60
N VAL A 147 11.92 18.65 -16.97
CA VAL A 147 12.90 17.86 -16.24
C VAL A 147 13.80 18.77 -15.42
N VAL A 148 13.99 18.45 -14.14
CA VAL A 148 14.82 19.19 -13.19
C VAL A 148 15.95 18.28 -12.71
N ILE A 149 17.17 18.82 -12.73
CA ILE A 149 18.35 18.15 -12.17
C ILE A 149 18.55 18.63 -10.74
N ALA A 150 18.42 17.72 -9.76
CA ALA A 150 18.50 18.03 -8.34
C ALA A 150 19.92 17.95 -7.77
N GLY A 151 20.83 17.22 -8.42
CA GLY A 151 22.14 16.89 -7.86
C GLY A 151 22.04 15.81 -6.77
N LEU A 152 23.19 15.51 -6.16
CA LEU A 152 23.31 14.50 -5.11
C LEU A 152 22.75 14.99 -3.77
N SER A 153 21.99 14.13 -3.11
CA SER A 153 21.59 14.34 -1.72
C SER A 153 22.80 14.20 -0.77
N THR A 154 22.74 14.90 0.36
CA THR A 154 23.76 14.83 1.43
C THR A 154 23.19 14.46 2.80
N THR A 155 21.95 14.85 3.12
CA THR A 155 21.35 14.71 4.46
C THR A 155 20.14 13.79 4.50
N CYS A 156 19.45 13.59 3.38
CA CYS A 156 18.26 12.75 3.26
C CYS A 156 18.39 11.71 2.12
N SER A 157 17.38 10.89 1.87
CA SER A 157 17.37 10.03 0.68
C SER A 157 17.36 10.85 -0.60
N GLN A 158 17.86 10.27 -1.70
CA GLN A 158 17.82 10.92 -3.01
C GLN A 158 16.37 11.21 -3.45
N LYS A 159 15.41 10.36 -3.06
CA LYS A 159 13.97 10.59 -3.33
C LYS A 159 13.50 11.88 -2.67
N ILE A 160 13.76 12.06 -1.37
CA ILE A 160 13.35 13.26 -0.63
C ILE A 160 14.03 14.51 -1.21
N HIS A 161 15.34 14.44 -1.47
CA HIS A 161 16.07 15.56 -2.08
C HIS A 161 15.46 15.98 -3.42
N ASN A 162 15.14 15.02 -4.28
CA ASN A 162 14.46 15.27 -5.55
C ASN A 162 13.06 15.89 -5.33
N GLN A 163 12.29 15.42 -4.34
CA GLN A 163 11.00 16.01 -4.00
C GLN A 163 11.13 17.48 -3.58
N LEU A 164 12.09 17.78 -2.68
CA LEU A 164 12.32 19.15 -2.18
C LEU A 164 12.77 20.09 -3.30
N VAL A 165 13.70 19.67 -4.16
CA VAL A 165 14.10 20.48 -5.32
C VAL A 165 12.92 20.65 -6.30
N GLY A 166 12.08 19.64 -6.49
CA GLY A 166 10.87 19.75 -7.31
C GLY A 166 9.91 20.81 -6.78
N VAL A 167 9.70 20.84 -5.46
CA VAL A 167 8.90 21.84 -4.75
C VAL A 167 9.48 23.25 -4.91
N GLU A 168 10.80 23.43 -4.80
CA GLU A 168 11.46 24.72 -5.04
C GLU A 168 11.23 25.25 -6.46
N ARG A 169 11.06 24.34 -7.43
CA ARG A 169 10.84 24.66 -8.85
C ARG A 169 9.38 24.68 -9.26
N MET A 170 8.47 24.46 -8.32
CA MET A 170 7.03 24.50 -8.60
C MET A 170 6.56 25.91 -8.94
N HIS A 171 5.50 26.00 -9.72
CA HIS A 171 4.89 27.24 -10.13
C HIS A 171 4.42 28.02 -8.90
N LYS A 172 4.68 29.33 -8.91
CA LYS A 172 4.38 30.23 -7.78
C LYS A 172 2.89 30.26 -7.41
N ASP A 173 2.01 30.04 -8.39
CA ASP A 173 0.55 30.09 -8.22
C ASP A 173 -0.07 28.71 -7.92
N SER A 174 0.75 27.66 -7.78
CA SER A 174 0.22 26.34 -7.40
C SER A 174 -0.37 26.38 -6.00
N LYS A 175 -1.61 25.90 -5.87
CA LYS A 175 -2.29 25.77 -4.57
C LYS A 175 -1.90 24.47 -3.89
N TYR A 176 -1.76 23.41 -4.69
CA TYR A 176 -1.40 22.07 -4.24
C TYR A 176 -0.15 21.56 -4.94
N VAL A 177 0.58 20.69 -4.22
CA VAL A 177 1.64 19.86 -4.76
C VAL A 177 1.23 18.39 -4.61
N LEU A 178 1.43 17.59 -5.66
CA LEU A 178 1.18 16.16 -5.68
C LEU A 178 2.50 15.43 -5.92
N PHE A 179 2.94 14.63 -4.95
CA PHE A 179 4.07 13.73 -5.11
C PHE A 179 3.59 12.38 -5.62
N LEU A 180 4.29 11.85 -6.63
CA LEU A 180 4.02 10.53 -7.19
C LEU A 180 5.32 9.73 -7.30
N ASP A 181 5.28 8.46 -6.89
CA ASP A 181 6.36 7.54 -7.22
C ASP A 181 6.35 7.20 -8.72
N ASP A 182 7.51 6.84 -9.24
CA ASP A 182 7.74 6.59 -10.66
C ASP A 182 7.13 5.26 -11.15
N ASP A 183 6.69 4.42 -10.22
CA ASP A 183 6.07 3.11 -10.44
C ASP A 183 4.54 3.11 -10.25
N VAL A 184 3.93 4.29 -10.04
CA VAL A 184 2.50 4.44 -9.82
C VAL A 184 1.75 4.71 -11.12
N ARG A 185 0.77 3.87 -11.40
CA ARG A 185 -0.17 4.05 -12.50
C ARG A 185 -1.42 4.80 -12.03
N LEU A 186 -1.59 6.03 -12.50
CA LEU A 186 -2.76 6.86 -12.16
C LEU A 186 -3.99 6.50 -13.01
N HIS A 187 -5.15 6.81 -12.45
CA HIS A 187 -6.40 6.85 -13.21
C HIS A 187 -6.59 8.25 -13.82
N PRO A 188 -7.29 8.37 -14.95
CA PRO A 188 -7.47 9.66 -15.63
C PRO A 188 -7.99 10.78 -14.72
N GLY A 189 -8.96 10.48 -13.84
CA GLY A 189 -9.57 11.43 -12.90
C GLY A 189 -8.83 11.61 -11.56
N SER A 190 -7.70 10.95 -11.32
CA SER A 190 -7.08 10.91 -9.99
C SER A 190 -6.70 12.29 -9.43
N ILE A 191 -6.08 13.15 -10.22
CA ILE A 191 -5.70 14.50 -9.78
C ILE A 191 -6.94 15.32 -9.42
N GLY A 192 -8.00 15.23 -10.24
CA GLY A 192 -9.27 15.92 -9.99
C GLY A 192 -9.97 15.42 -8.73
N ALA A 193 -10.08 14.11 -8.55
CA ALA A 193 -10.66 13.52 -7.36
C ALA A 193 -9.90 13.90 -6.08
N LEU A 194 -8.57 13.90 -6.13
CA LEU A 194 -7.75 14.30 -5.00
C LEU A 194 -7.93 15.79 -4.69
N THR A 195 -7.94 16.64 -5.71
CA THR A 195 -8.11 18.09 -5.57
C THR A 195 -9.49 18.45 -5.03
N ALA A 196 -10.55 17.80 -5.52
CA ALA A 196 -11.92 18.05 -5.08
C ALA A 196 -12.09 17.79 -3.58
N GLU A 197 -11.47 16.74 -3.04
CA GLU A 197 -11.53 16.44 -1.61
C GLU A 197 -10.72 17.45 -0.77
N MET A 198 -9.57 17.93 -1.26
CA MET A 198 -8.82 19.02 -0.62
C MET A 198 -9.61 20.34 -0.61
N GLU A 199 -10.32 20.67 -1.70
CA GLU A 199 -11.18 21.87 -1.75
C GLU A 199 -12.38 21.76 -0.80
N LYS A 200 -12.99 20.57 -0.73
CA LYS A 200 -14.13 20.29 0.16
C LYS A 200 -13.74 20.34 1.63
N ASN A 201 -12.52 19.91 1.97
CA ASN A 201 -12.00 19.94 3.33
C ASN A 201 -10.57 20.50 3.38
N PRO A 202 -10.42 21.84 3.48
CA PRO A 202 -9.11 22.48 3.58
C PRO A 202 -8.33 22.18 4.87
N GLU A 203 -8.89 21.44 5.84
CA GLU A 203 -8.15 21.00 7.02
C GLU A 203 -7.27 19.78 6.74
N ILE A 204 -7.49 19.08 5.62
CA ILE A 204 -6.65 17.97 5.16
C ILE A 204 -5.24 18.50 4.96
N PHE A 205 -4.31 17.95 5.73
CA PHE A 205 -2.90 18.30 5.63
C PHE A 205 -2.20 17.47 4.56
N ILE A 206 -2.52 16.17 4.51
CA ILE A 206 -2.01 15.26 3.50
C ILE A 206 -3.13 14.36 3.05
N GLN A 207 -3.28 14.24 1.73
CA GLN A 207 -4.10 13.20 1.14
C GLN A 207 -3.23 12.13 0.50
N THR A 208 -3.51 10.87 0.76
CA THR A 208 -2.68 9.74 0.31
C THR A 208 -3.46 8.75 -0.52
N GLY A 209 -2.76 8.08 -1.44
CA GLY A 209 -3.24 6.89 -2.12
C GLY A 209 -2.85 5.59 -1.40
N TYR A 210 -3.13 4.48 -2.09
CA TYR A 210 -2.69 3.13 -1.72
C TYR A 210 -2.34 2.30 -2.97
N PRO A 211 -1.23 1.53 -2.97
CA PRO A 211 -0.91 0.63 -4.06
C PRO A 211 -1.72 -0.67 -3.93
N LEU A 212 -2.47 -1.00 -4.97
CA LEU A 212 -3.06 -2.32 -5.16
C LEU A 212 -2.03 -3.24 -5.79
N ASP A 213 -1.36 -4.03 -4.98
CA ASP A 213 -0.40 -5.03 -5.43
C ASP A 213 -1.05 -6.10 -6.30
N LEU A 214 -0.49 -6.30 -7.50
CA LEU A 214 -0.87 -7.36 -8.42
C LEU A 214 0.28 -8.40 -8.47
N PRO A 215 0.19 -9.50 -7.70
CA PRO A 215 1.21 -10.54 -7.68
C PRO A 215 1.33 -11.23 -9.04
N SER A 216 2.54 -11.66 -9.36
CA SER A 216 2.93 -12.17 -10.68
C SER A 216 2.79 -13.69 -10.82
N GLY A 217 2.30 -14.38 -9.79
CA GLY A 217 2.33 -15.85 -9.71
C GLY A 217 3.58 -16.44 -9.03
N SER A 218 4.56 -15.63 -8.61
CA SER A 218 5.73 -16.12 -7.86
C SER A 218 5.45 -16.10 -6.36
N LEU A 219 6.00 -17.06 -5.60
CA LEU A 219 5.87 -17.09 -4.14
C LEU A 219 6.31 -15.76 -3.51
N GLY A 220 7.44 -15.19 -3.95
CA GLY A 220 7.93 -13.91 -3.47
C GLY A 220 6.95 -12.75 -3.70
N SER A 221 6.26 -12.72 -4.84
CA SER A 221 5.23 -11.70 -5.11
C SER A 221 4.01 -11.86 -4.19
N TYR A 222 3.61 -13.08 -3.87
CA TYR A 222 2.53 -13.34 -2.91
C TYR A 222 2.92 -12.96 -1.49
N CYS A 223 4.17 -13.21 -1.09
CA CYS A 223 4.65 -12.78 0.23
C CYS A 223 4.66 -11.24 0.36
N ILE A 224 4.97 -10.50 -0.70
CA ILE A 224 4.89 -9.02 -0.70
C ILE A 224 3.42 -8.57 -0.61
N TYR A 225 2.58 -9.15 -1.46
CA TYR A 225 1.13 -8.88 -1.47
C TYR A 225 0.52 -9.12 -0.07
N GLU A 226 0.74 -10.27 0.53
CA GLU A 226 0.25 -10.61 1.88
C GLU A 226 0.83 -9.68 2.95
N TYR A 227 2.10 -9.29 2.83
CA TYR A 227 2.73 -8.32 3.73
C TYR A 227 2.04 -6.94 3.68
N HIS A 228 1.64 -6.48 2.50
CA HIS A 228 0.96 -5.19 2.32
C HIS A 228 -0.55 -5.23 2.63
N MET A 229 -1.22 -6.38 2.44
CA MET A 229 -2.68 -6.47 2.57
C MET A 229 -3.23 -5.98 3.93
N PRO A 230 -2.60 -6.23 5.09
CA PRO A 230 -3.05 -5.64 6.35
C PRO A 230 -3.07 -4.10 6.34
N CYS A 231 -2.14 -3.46 5.63
CA CYS A 231 -2.08 -1.99 5.53
C CYS A 231 -3.29 -1.43 4.75
N SER A 232 -3.85 -2.18 3.80
CA SER A 232 -5.02 -1.76 3.00
C SER A 232 -6.21 -1.34 3.86
N MET A 233 -6.38 -1.94 5.05
CA MET A 233 -7.46 -1.60 6.00
C MET A 233 -7.36 -0.13 6.45
N GLY A 234 -6.14 0.36 6.65
CA GLY A 234 -5.88 1.74 7.06
C GLY A 234 -6.18 2.76 5.97
N PHE A 235 -6.06 2.39 4.69
CA PHE A 235 -6.33 3.27 3.55
C PHE A 235 -7.78 3.18 3.05
N ALA A 236 -8.51 2.13 3.45
CA ALA A 236 -9.89 1.88 3.04
C ALA A 236 -10.95 2.43 3.99
N THR A 237 -10.58 3.33 4.92
CA THR A 237 -11.51 3.99 5.84
C THR A 237 -12.46 4.97 5.14
N GLY A 238 -12.13 5.37 3.92
CA GLY A 238 -12.89 6.33 3.12
C GLY A 238 -12.81 7.75 3.65
N GLY A 239 -11.64 8.13 4.19
CA GLY A 239 -11.39 9.44 4.78
C GLY A 239 -10.18 9.38 5.70
N LYS A 240 -10.34 9.86 6.94
CA LYS A 240 -9.27 9.97 7.93
C LYS A 240 -8.49 8.66 8.10
N THR A 241 -7.17 8.77 8.09
CA THR A 241 -6.25 7.66 8.35
C THR A 241 -5.04 8.13 9.16
N PHE A 242 -4.28 7.16 9.68
CA PHE A 242 -2.96 7.38 10.30
C PHE A 242 -1.83 6.87 9.42
N PHE A 243 -2.17 6.13 8.34
CA PHE A 243 -1.20 5.59 7.41
C PHE A 243 -0.96 6.59 6.28
N LEU A 244 0.28 6.62 5.82
CA LEU A 244 0.70 7.42 4.68
C LEU A 244 1.51 6.52 3.77
N TRP A 245 1.30 6.65 2.46
CA TRP A 245 2.07 5.93 1.46
C TRP A 245 2.79 6.94 0.56
N GLY A 246 4.12 6.87 0.55
CA GLY A 246 4.96 7.83 -0.17
C GLY A 246 4.79 7.85 -1.70
N GLY A 247 4.01 6.93 -2.28
CA GLY A 247 3.82 6.84 -3.74
C GLY A 247 2.73 7.73 -4.31
N CYS A 248 1.83 8.29 -3.48
CA CYS A 248 0.87 9.29 -3.92
C CYS A 248 0.46 10.16 -2.74
N MET A 249 0.94 11.40 -2.69
CA MET A 249 0.69 12.34 -1.60
C MET A 249 0.35 13.74 -2.12
N MET A 250 -0.85 14.24 -1.87
CA MET A 250 -1.26 15.61 -2.18
C MET A 250 -1.25 16.48 -0.92
N MET A 251 -0.64 17.66 -1.01
CA MET A 251 -0.44 18.58 0.10
C MET A 251 -0.63 20.03 -0.36
N HIS A 252 -0.82 20.96 0.58
CA HIS A 252 -0.82 22.38 0.27
C HIS A 252 0.58 22.84 -0.13
N ALA A 253 0.70 23.50 -1.29
CA ALA A 253 1.97 24.06 -1.74
C ALA A 253 2.52 25.11 -0.76
N GLU A 254 1.61 25.84 -0.10
CA GLU A 254 1.95 26.86 0.88
C GLU A 254 2.66 26.31 2.12
N ASP A 255 2.33 25.08 2.53
CA ASP A 255 2.98 24.42 3.66
C ASP A 255 4.48 24.26 3.40
N PHE A 256 4.87 24.00 2.15
CA PHE A 256 6.28 23.89 1.77
C PHE A 256 6.94 25.26 1.64
N ARG A 257 6.28 26.24 0.99
CA ARG A 257 6.85 27.59 0.79
C ARG A 257 7.19 28.28 2.11
N LYS A 258 6.41 28.03 3.15
CA LYS A 258 6.55 28.63 4.47
C LYS A 258 7.21 27.72 5.51
N ASP A 259 7.65 26.53 5.10
CA ASP A 259 8.11 25.46 6.01
C ASP A 259 7.17 25.28 7.21
N LEU A 260 5.85 25.25 6.95
CA LEU A 260 4.86 25.11 8.01
C LEU A 260 5.06 23.76 8.69
N TYR A 261 4.99 23.77 10.03
CA TYR A 261 5.22 22.58 10.86
C TYR A 261 6.62 21.96 10.72
N GLY A 262 7.56 22.65 10.05
CA GLY A 262 8.90 22.13 9.79
C GLY A 262 8.90 20.98 8.78
N ILE A 263 8.03 20.99 7.77
CA ILE A 263 7.99 19.90 6.77
C ILE A 263 9.22 19.86 5.88
N VAL A 264 9.76 21.01 5.45
CA VAL A 264 10.95 21.09 4.59
C VAL A 264 12.16 20.69 5.40
N SER A 265 12.36 21.32 6.57
CA SER A 265 13.46 21.00 7.48
C SER A 265 13.39 19.55 7.97
N GLY A 266 12.19 19.08 8.34
CA GLY A 266 11.94 17.71 8.75
C GLY A 266 12.25 16.68 7.67
N LEU A 267 11.90 16.93 6.41
CA LEU A 267 12.25 16.06 5.30
C LEU A 267 13.75 16.12 4.97
N GLN A 268 14.33 17.32 4.95
CA GLN A 268 15.73 17.54 4.63
C GLN A 268 16.68 16.85 5.64
N ASP A 269 16.31 16.84 6.91
CA ASP A 269 17.11 16.29 8.01
C ASP A 269 16.58 14.93 8.55
N GLY A 270 15.43 14.47 8.06
CA GLY A 270 14.68 13.32 8.60
C GLY A 270 15.12 11.94 8.11
N GLY A 271 16.12 11.88 7.21
CA GLY A 271 16.72 10.63 6.75
C GLY A 271 16.06 10.04 5.52
N TYR A 272 15.56 8.80 5.59
CA TYR A 272 15.26 7.99 4.41
C TYR A 272 13.83 8.09 3.88
N SER A 273 12.83 8.10 4.77
CA SER A 273 11.41 7.90 4.43
C SER A 273 10.61 9.20 4.58
N ASP A 274 10.04 9.63 3.46
CA ASP A 274 9.16 10.79 3.34
C ASP A 274 7.83 10.53 4.07
N ASP A 275 7.23 9.38 3.84
CA ASP A 275 5.93 9.02 4.41
C ASP A 275 5.95 8.89 5.95
N MET A 276 6.90 8.17 6.54
CA MET A 276 7.00 8.08 8.00
C MET A 276 7.32 9.44 8.64
N THR A 277 8.14 10.25 7.98
CA THR A 277 8.47 11.60 8.43
C THR A 277 7.23 12.49 8.43
N LEU A 278 6.51 12.55 7.32
CA LEU A 278 5.30 13.35 7.17
C LEU A 278 4.16 12.86 8.08
N ALA A 279 4.00 11.54 8.25
CA ALA A 279 3.03 10.97 9.19
C ALA A 279 3.35 11.37 10.64
N ALA A 280 4.63 11.40 11.01
CA ALA A 280 5.06 11.84 12.34
C ALA A 280 4.82 13.34 12.57
N ILE A 281 5.11 14.18 11.58
CA ILE A 281 4.80 15.62 11.64
C ILE A 281 3.30 15.82 11.78
N ALA A 282 2.49 15.13 10.97
CA ALA A 282 1.04 15.20 11.07
C ALA A 282 0.54 14.78 12.47
N GLY A 283 1.07 13.69 13.03
CA GLY A 283 0.75 13.24 14.39
C GLY A 283 1.14 14.26 15.47
N GLN A 284 2.34 14.83 15.38
CA GLN A 284 2.86 15.81 16.33
C GLN A 284 2.01 17.08 16.36
N TYR A 285 1.60 17.58 15.19
CA TYR A 285 0.79 18.79 15.06
C TYR A 285 -0.72 18.51 14.96
N LYS A 286 -1.13 17.25 15.18
CA LYS A 286 -2.53 16.77 15.15
C LYS A 286 -3.27 17.15 13.85
N ARG A 287 -2.56 17.09 12.73
CA ARG A 287 -3.06 17.39 11.40
C ARG A 287 -3.77 16.18 10.78
N LEU A 288 -4.69 16.44 9.87
CA LEU A 288 -5.52 15.42 9.24
C LEU A 288 -4.80 14.77 8.06
N ILE A 289 -4.62 13.44 8.10
CA ILE A 289 -4.30 12.63 6.91
C ILE A 289 -5.58 11.98 6.42
N SER A 290 -5.84 12.05 5.12
CA SER A 290 -7.02 11.47 4.47
C SER A 290 -6.63 10.53 3.33
N SER A 291 -7.40 9.47 3.12
CA SER A 291 -7.27 8.54 2.00
C SER A 291 -8.64 8.34 1.36
N PRO A 292 -8.95 9.02 0.24
CA PRO A 292 -10.23 8.87 -0.42
C PRO A 292 -10.33 7.47 -1.05
N PRO A 293 -11.52 6.83 -1.04
CA PRO A 293 -11.66 5.43 -1.50
C PRO A 293 -11.21 5.18 -2.94
N VAL A 294 -11.25 6.21 -3.80
CA VAL A 294 -10.88 6.15 -5.22
C VAL A 294 -9.38 6.25 -5.47
N ALA A 295 -8.57 6.61 -4.46
CA ALA A 295 -7.12 6.71 -4.56
C ALA A 295 -6.45 5.34 -4.33
N VAL A 296 -6.83 4.35 -5.14
CA VAL A 296 -6.24 3.01 -5.16
C VAL A 296 -5.61 2.76 -6.53
N PHE A 297 -4.32 2.41 -6.56
CA PHE A 297 -3.52 2.43 -7.78
C PHE A 297 -2.95 1.06 -8.12
N PRO A 298 -3.20 0.49 -9.32
CA PRO A 298 -2.72 -0.85 -9.64
C PRO A 298 -1.20 -0.91 -9.81
N HIS A 299 -0.54 -1.73 -8.98
CA HIS A 299 0.92 -1.87 -8.89
C HIS A 299 1.35 -3.32 -9.19
N PRO A 300 1.80 -3.62 -10.43
CA PRO A 300 2.31 -4.94 -10.80
C PRO A 300 3.59 -5.29 -10.05
N LEU A 301 3.59 -6.43 -9.35
CA LEU A 301 4.80 -6.93 -8.69
C LEU A 301 5.68 -7.69 -9.68
N ALA A 302 7.00 -7.60 -9.48
CA ALA A 302 7.97 -8.23 -10.36
C ALA A 302 7.84 -9.77 -10.38
N SER A 303 7.97 -10.35 -11.58
CA SER A 303 7.91 -11.80 -11.79
C SER A 303 9.18 -12.55 -11.37
N ASP A 304 10.30 -11.86 -11.32
CA ASP A 304 11.64 -12.39 -11.11
C ASP A 304 12.18 -12.13 -9.68
N LEU A 305 11.33 -12.35 -8.68
CA LEU A 305 11.68 -12.18 -7.27
C LEU A 305 12.49 -13.37 -6.73
N SER A 306 13.82 -13.29 -6.88
CA SER A 306 14.73 -14.18 -6.15
C SER A 306 14.71 -13.91 -4.65
N PHE A 307 15.10 -14.91 -3.84
CA PHE A 307 15.20 -14.74 -2.38
C PHE A 307 16.08 -13.54 -1.99
N SER A 308 17.19 -13.31 -2.70
CA SER A 308 18.06 -12.16 -2.45
C SER A 308 17.37 -10.82 -2.70
N ARG A 309 16.53 -10.73 -3.74
CA ARG A 309 15.75 -9.50 -4.04
C ARG A 309 14.65 -9.29 -3.02
N TYR A 310 13.93 -10.35 -2.65
CA TYR A 310 12.91 -10.33 -1.61
C TYR A 310 13.50 -9.92 -0.25
N TRP A 311 14.63 -10.51 0.15
CA TRP A 311 15.32 -10.15 1.39
C TRP A 311 15.80 -8.70 1.39
N ASN A 312 16.31 -8.21 0.26
CA ASN A 312 16.68 -6.80 0.12
C ASN A 312 15.45 -5.88 0.25
N TYR A 313 14.31 -6.27 -0.33
CA TYR A 313 13.04 -5.55 -0.16
C TYR A 313 12.64 -5.48 1.33
N LEU A 314 12.60 -6.61 2.05
CA LEU A 314 12.28 -6.63 3.48
C LEU A 314 13.25 -5.78 4.33
N ARG A 315 14.54 -5.83 4.01
CA ARG A 315 15.55 -5.00 4.67
C ARG A 315 15.28 -3.52 4.48
N LYS A 316 14.85 -3.09 3.29
CA LYS A 316 14.45 -1.68 3.04
C LYS A 316 13.23 -1.30 3.88
N GLN A 317 12.23 -2.17 4.00
CA GLN A 317 11.05 -1.93 4.87
C GLN A 317 11.46 -1.73 6.34
N THR A 318 12.46 -2.47 6.81
CA THR A 318 12.99 -2.28 8.17
C THR A 318 13.75 -0.95 8.30
N PHE A 319 14.52 -0.56 7.28
CA PHE A 319 15.31 0.68 7.29
C PHE A 319 14.44 1.95 7.32
N VAL A 320 13.25 1.89 6.72
CA VAL A 320 12.23 2.96 6.82
C VAL A 320 11.93 3.28 8.29
N LEU A 321 11.80 2.25 9.15
CA LEU A 321 11.51 2.40 10.58
C LEU A 321 12.72 2.83 11.43
N GLU A 322 13.90 2.97 10.83
CA GLU A 322 15.09 3.54 11.49
C GLU A 322 15.21 5.05 11.28
N SER A 323 14.48 5.63 10.32
CA SER A 323 14.46 7.08 10.08
C SER A 323 13.47 7.78 10.98
N TYR A 324 13.84 8.92 11.56
CA TYR A 324 12.98 9.67 12.48
C TYR A 324 13.39 11.14 12.55
N VAL A 325 12.40 12.01 12.75
CA VAL A 325 12.59 13.45 12.97
C VAL A 325 12.56 13.87 14.44
N SER A 326 12.08 13.00 15.33
CA SER A 326 11.98 13.30 16.76
C SER A 326 12.10 12.05 17.61
N ARG A 327 12.40 12.21 18.90
CA ARG A 327 12.46 11.09 19.86
C ARG A 327 11.12 10.36 19.99
N VAL A 328 10.01 11.08 19.86
CA VAL A 328 8.66 10.49 19.90
C VAL A 328 8.43 9.64 18.66
N ASN A 329 8.77 10.15 17.48
CA ASN A 329 8.72 9.37 16.23
C ASN A 329 9.58 8.11 16.33
N TRP A 330 10.81 8.23 16.82
CA TRP A 330 11.68 7.07 17.05
C TRP A 330 11.04 6.00 17.95
N LEU A 331 10.47 6.40 19.10
CA LEU A 331 9.75 5.49 20.00
C LEU A 331 8.54 4.84 19.30
N MET A 332 7.78 5.61 18.51
CA MET A 332 6.65 5.09 17.75
C MET A 332 7.09 4.07 16.70
N ASN A 333 8.17 4.33 15.96
CA ASN A 333 8.71 3.38 14.98
C ASN A 333 9.20 2.09 15.64
N ARG A 334 9.84 2.17 16.81
CA ARG A 334 10.23 0.98 17.60
C ARG A 334 9.03 0.20 18.11
N ALA A 335 8.00 0.90 18.57
CA ALA A 335 6.75 0.27 19.01
C ALA A 335 6.03 -0.41 17.84
N LEU A 336 5.96 0.25 16.68
CA LEU A 336 5.36 -0.30 15.46
C LEU A 336 6.12 -1.54 15.00
N PHE A 337 7.46 -1.48 14.92
CA PHE A 337 8.30 -2.62 14.56
C PHE A 337 8.11 -3.80 15.52
N SER A 338 8.17 -3.54 16.83
CA SER A 338 8.01 -4.58 17.85
C SER A 338 6.62 -5.22 17.80
N SER A 339 5.58 -4.40 17.60
CA SER A 339 4.19 -4.86 17.46
C SER A 339 4.01 -5.68 16.19
N HIS A 340 4.58 -5.23 15.07
CA HIS A 340 4.56 -5.96 13.82
C HIS A 340 5.22 -7.33 13.98
N CYS A 341 6.45 -7.39 14.52
CA CYS A 341 7.12 -8.66 14.78
C CYS A 341 6.30 -9.59 15.69
N TYR A 342 5.75 -9.06 16.80
CA TYR A 342 4.93 -9.84 17.73
C TYR A 342 3.68 -10.42 17.05
N LEU A 343 2.95 -9.60 16.30
CA LEU A 343 1.72 -10.02 15.61
C LEU A 343 2.02 -10.98 14.47
N SER A 344 3.10 -10.78 13.70
CA SER A 344 3.52 -11.71 12.64
C SER A 344 3.87 -13.08 13.20
N TRP A 345 4.63 -13.16 14.30
CA TRP A 345 4.91 -14.45 14.94
C TRP A 345 3.68 -15.06 15.60
N GLY A 346 2.80 -14.24 16.18
CA GLY A 346 1.50 -14.67 16.70
C GLY A 346 0.56 -15.22 15.61
N PHE A 347 0.73 -14.78 14.37
CA PHE A 347 0.03 -15.31 13.20
C PHE A 347 0.66 -16.62 12.70
N VAL A 348 1.99 -16.68 12.56
CA VAL A 348 2.71 -17.84 11.99
C VAL A 348 2.76 -19.05 12.93
N TRP A 349 3.02 -18.85 14.21
CA TRP A 349 3.28 -19.94 15.16
C TRP A 349 2.12 -20.94 15.32
N PRO A 350 0.84 -20.51 15.33
CA PRO A 350 -0.31 -21.41 15.35
C PRO A 350 -0.36 -22.38 14.17
N TYR A 351 0.09 -21.98 12.98
CA TYR A 351 0.16 -22.89 11.82
C TYR A 351 1.20 -24.00 12.04
N PHE A 352 2.37 -23.66 12.60
CA PHE A 352 3.36 -24.66 12.98
C PHE A 352 2.81 -25.66 14.01
N MET A 353 2.09 -25.15 15.02
CA MET A 353 1.44 -25.99 16.03
C MET A 353 0.35 -26.90 15.43
N ALA A 354 -0.50 -26.35 14.57
CA ALA A 354 -1.54 -27.10 13.87
C ALA A 354 -0.96 -28.23 13.01
N MET A 355 0.15 -27.98 12.30
CA MET A 355 0.84 -29.00 11.50
C MET A 355 1.34 -30.16 12.36
N ILE A 356 1.87 -29.90 13.56
CA ILE A 356 2.27 -30.96 14.50
C ILE A 356 1.05 -31.76 14.97
N HIS A 357 -0.06 -31.11 15.33
CA HIS A 357 -1.28 -31.82 15.74
C HIS A 357 -1.84 -32.69 14.62
N VAL A 358 -1.90 -32.19 13.38
CA VAL A 358 -2.36 -32.93 12.20
C VAL A 358 -1.41 -34.09 11.89
N ALA A 359 -0.10 -33.87 11.89
CA ALA A 359 0.88 -34.93 11.64
C ALA A 359 0.80 -36.05 12.70
N THR A 360 0.61 -35.69 13.97
CA THR A 360 0.40 -36.61 15.09
C THR A 360 -0.86 -37.46 14.84
N ALA A 361 -1.97 -36.84 14.44
CA ALA A 361 -3.22 -37.53 14.14
C ALA A 361 -3.12 -38.47 12.92
N LEU A 362 -2.45 -38.05 11.85
CA LEU A 362 -2.22 -38.88 10.66
C LEU A 362 -1.31 -40.08 10.93
N ARG A 363 -0.38 -39.96 11.90
CA ARG A 363 0.52 -41.03 12.32
C ARG A 363 -0.08 -41.99 13.34
N ALA A 364 -1.09 -41.56 14.11
CA ALA A 364 -1.70 -42.36 15.18
C ALA A 364 -2.16 -43.78 14.79
N PRO A 365 -2.71 -44.06 13.59
CA PRO A 365 -3.10 -45.41 13.19
C PRO A 365 -1.91 -46.39 13.08
N TYR A 366 -0.68 -45.88 13.01
CA TYR A 366 0.53 -46.67 12.81
C TYR A 366 1.38 -46.81 14.08
N SER A 367 0.94 -46.25 15.21
CA SER A 367 1.73 -46.13 16.43
C SER A 367 0.84 -46.10 17.67
N GLU A 368 0.91 -47.14 18.52
CA GLU A 368 0.12 -47.23 19.75
C GLU A 368 0.36 -46.02 20.68
N ARG A 369 1.61 -45.56 20.77
CA ARG A 369 1.99 -44.38 21.56
C ARG A 369 1.24 -43.12 21.13
N LEU A 370 1.12 -42.89 19.83
CA LEU A 370 0.41 -41.73 19.29
C LEU A 370 -1.11 -41.89 19.38
N SER A 371 -1.62 -43.12 19.28
CA SER A 371 -3.05 -43.41 19.43
C SER A 371 -3.58 -42.99 20.81
N THR A 372 -2.81 -43.23 21.88
CA THR A 372 -3.15 -42.80 23.24
C THR A 372 -3.10 -41.28 23.37
N GLU A 373 -2.05 -40.63 22.86
CA GLU A 373 -1.91 -39.17 22.94
C GLU A 373 -2.96 -38.43 22.09
N VAL A 374 -3.39 -38.95 20.94
CA VAL A 374 -4.47 -38.33 20.13
C VAL A 374 -5.83 -38.44 20.83
N SER A 375 -6.09 -39.55 21.53
CA SER A 375 -7.29 -39.71 22.36
C SER A 375 -7.34 -38.68 23.49
N ASP A 376 -6.18 -38.37 24.10
CA ASP A 376 -6.06 -37.39 25.19
C ASP A 376 -5.95 -35.94 24.70
N SER A 377 -5.41 -35.72 23.50
CA SER A 377 -5.12 -34.40 22.90
C SER A 377 -6.19 -33.92 21.91
N SER A 378 -7.46 -34.31 22.08
CA SER A 378 -8.60 -33.83 21.27
C SER A 378 -8.67 -32.30 21.15
N CYS A 379 -8.19 -31.59 22.16
CA CYS A 379 -8.07 -30.13 22.19
C CYS A 379 -7.15 -29.57 21.08
N GLY A 380 -6.01 -30.22 20.78
CA GLY A 380 -5.08 -29.73 19.75
C GLY A 380 -5.66 -29.79 18.34
N LEU A 381 -6.39 -30.86 18.01
CA LEU A 381 -7.10 -30.97 16.73
C LEU A 381 -8.27 -30.00 16.63
N LEU A 382 -8.98 -29.75 17.74
CA LEU A 382 -10.02 -28.70 17.79
C LEU A 382 -9.42 -27.33 17.47
N LEU A 383 -8.29 -26.98 18.09
CA LEU A 383 -7.59 -25.71 17.85
C LEU A 383 -7.11 -25.59 16.40
N ALA A 384 -6.55 -26.66 15.83
CA ALA A 384 -6.18 -26.71 14.41
C ALA A 384 -7.41 -26.51 13.49
N GLY A 385 -8.55 -27.12 13.82
CA GLY A 385 -9.81 -26.92 13.11
C GLY A 385 -10.34 -25.49 13.21
N CYS A 386 -10.27 -24.87 14.39
CA CYS A 386 -10.63 -23.46 14.57
C CYS A 386 -9.73 -22.54 13.74
N LEU A 387 -8.41 -22.77 13.74
CA LEU A 387 -7.47 -22.00 12.94
C LEU A 387 -7.76 -22.14 11.45
N LEU A 388 -8.05 -23.34 10.97
CA LEU A 388 -8.43 -23.59 9.58
C LEU A 388 -9.67 -22.77 9.19
N VAL A 389 -10.73 -22.80 10.01
CA VAL A 389 -11.96 -22.02 9.74
C VAL A 389 -11.65 -20.52 9.74
N CYS A 390 -10.86 -20.03 10.70
CA CYS A 390 -10.48 -18.61 10.75
C CYS A 390 -9.66 -18.18 9.52
N THR A 391 -8.75 -19.04 9.08
CA THR A 391 -7.93 -18.82 7.87
C THR A 391 -8.79 -18.79 6.61
N LEU A 392 -9.75 -19.71 6.47
CA LEU A 392 -10.67 -19.69 5.32
C LEU A 392 -11.52 -18.42 5.26
N ILE A 393 -11.98 -17.92 6.41
CA ILE A 393 -12.72 -16.65 6.51
C ILE A 393 -11.81 -15.48 6.10
N GLU A 394 -10.58 -15.45 6.62
CA GLU A 394 -9.56 -14.43 6.35
C GLU A 394 -9.18 -14.37 4.85
N LEU A 395 -8.81 -15.49 4.24
CA LEU A 395 -8.53 -15.60 2.81
C LEU A 395 -9.74 -15.20 1.93
N THR A 396 -10.95 -15.60 2.32
CA THR A 396 -12.17 -15.23 1.57
C THR A 396 -12.41 -13.71 1.63
N SER A 397 -12.20 -13.09 2.78
CA SER A 397 -12.28 -11.64 2.95
C SER A 397 -11.23 -10.90 2.13
N MET A 398 -9.98 -11.37 2.14
CA MET A 398 -8.88 -10.83 1.35
C MET A 398 -9.18 -10.88 -0.15
N TRP A 399 -9.64 -12.04 -0.63
CA TRP A 399 -10.05 -12.24 -2.01
C TRP A 399 -11.18 -11.29 -2.42
N ASN A 400 -12.20 -11.15 -1.57
CA ASN A 400 -13.32 -10.25 -1.83
C ASN A 400 -12.89 -8.78 -1.88
N LEU A 401 -12.00 -8.34 -1.00
CA LEU A 401 -11.47 -6.98 -1.03
C LEU A 401 -10.72 -6.71 -2.34
N THR A 402 -9.80 -7.61 -2.70
CA THR A 402 -8.99 -7.51 -3.92
C THR A 402 -9.88 -7.47 -5.17
N LYS A 403 -10.92 -8.30 -5.21
CA LYS A 403 -11.94 -8.28 -6.27
C LYS A 403 -12.58 -6.89 -6.41
N VAL A 404 -12.99 -6.30 -5.29
CA VAL A 404 -13.66 -5.00 -5.24
C VAL A 404 -12.70 -3.88 -5.67
N GLU A 405 -11.46 -3.91 -5.21
CA GLU A 405 -10.42 -2.94 -5.63
C GLU A 405 -10.13 -3.03 -7.13
N ILE A 406 -9.96 -4.23 -7.68
CA ILE A 406 -9.79 -4.43 -9.13
C ILE A 406 -11.00 -3.91 -9.91
N GLN A 407 -12.22 -4.20 -9.45
CA GLN A 407 -13.43 -3.67 -10.07
C GLN A 407 -13.47 -2.14 -10.05
N LEU A 408 -13.09 -1.53 -8.92
CA LEU A 408 -13.01 -0.08 -8.78
C LEU A 408 -11.98 0.52 -9.75
N CYS A 409 -10.77 -0.03 -9.79
CA CYS A 409 -9.71 0.40 -10.71
C CYS A 409 -10.16 0.34 -12.18
N ASN A 410 -10.85 -0.74 -12.59
CA ASN A 410 -11.37 -0.86 -13.95
C ASN A 410 -12.48 0.15 -14.28
N ILE A 411 -13.29 0.56 -13.30
CA ILE A 411 -14.30 1.62 -13.49
C ILE A 411 -13.61 2.99 -13.56
N LEU A 412 -12.57 3.21 -12.74
CA LEU A 412 -11.81 4.47 -12.70
C LEU A 412 -10.97 4.69 -13.96
N SER A 413 -10.61 3.64 -14.69
CA SER A 413 -9.82 3.71 -15.93
C SER A 413 -10.46 2.87 -17.05
N PRO A 414 -11.60 3.31 -17.63
CA PRO A 414 -12.38 2.50 -18.57
C PRO A 414 -11.67 2.22 -19.90
N GLU A 415 -10.78 3.11 -20.33
CA GLU A 415 -9.97 2.98 -21.55
C GLU A 415 -8.62 2.30 -21.30
N GLY A 416 -8.26 2.08 -20.02
CA GLY A 416 -7.01 1.45 -19.64
C GLY A 416 -7.02 -0.08 -19.82
N PRO A 417 -5.84 -0.73 -19.76
CA PRO A 417 -5.76 -2.18 -19.72
C PRO A 417 -6.54 -2.73 -18.53
N ARG A 418 -7.49 -3.63 -18.78
CA ARG A 418 -8.29 -4.23 -17.72
C ARG A 418 -7.42 -5.11 -16.82
N VAL A 419 -7.50 -4.86 -15.53
CA VAL A 419 -6.93 -5.73 -14.50
C VAL A 419 -7.97 -6.81 -14.17
N SER A 420 -7.55 -8.05 -13.99
CA SER A 420 -8.46 -9.15 -13.67
C SER A 420 -7.92 -10.01 -12.55
N LEU A 421 -8.80 -10.65 -11.79
CA LEU A 421 -8.40 -11.65 -10.80
C LEU A 421 -7.76 -12.89 -11.43
N GLY A 422 -7.97 -13.13 -12.74
CA GLY A 422 -7.38 -14.27 -13.44
C GLY A 422 -5.86 -14.17 -13.59
N SER A 423 -5.26 -13.00 -13.34
CA SER A 423 -3.80 -12.86 -13.25
C SER A 423 -3.23 -13.38 -11.92
N TYR A 424 -4.08 -13.61 -10.92
CA TYR A 424 -3.67 -14.16 -9.63
C TYR A 424 -3.73 -15.69 -9.72
N ASN A 425 -2.61 -16.34 -9.43
CA ASN A 425 -2.56 -17.78 -9.19
C ASN A 425 -2.89 -18.09 -7.73
N TRP A 426 -4.17 -18.37 -7.46
CA TRP A 426 -4.66 -18.72 -6.11
C TRP A 426 -4.36 -20.18 -5.72
N ASP A 427 -3.79 -20.99 -6.61
CA ASP A 427 -3.47 -22.42 -6.37
C ASP A 427 -2.11 -22.63 -5.66
N LEU A 428 -1.49 -21.55 -5.17
CA LEU A 428 -0.18 -21.54 -4.48
C LEU A 428 -0.30 -21.68 -2.97
#